data_AF-A0AAD4D098-F1
#
_entry.id   AF-A0AAD4D098-F1
#
_cell.length_a   1.000
_cell.length_b   1.000
_cell.length_c   1.000
_cell.angle_alpha   90.00
_cell.angle_beta   90.00
_cell.angle_gamma   90.00
#
_symmetry.space_group_name_H-M   'P 1'
#
loop_
_entity.id
_entity.type
_entity.pdbx_description
1 polymer ?
#
loop_
_entity_poly.entity_id
_entity_poly.type
_entity_poly.pdbx_seq_one_letter_code
_entity_poly.pdbx_strand_id
1 'polypeptide(L)'
;RPYICPPWNLIPRVLQKLKQEKVQATIIVPNWSGAIWAPTIRTMATDHPIHLPRSAVLDPKGREYGLLSKNPTWSLTAWSLSGAD
;
A
#
# COMPACT_ATOMS: atom_id res chain seq x y z
N ARG A 1 15.57 -0.43 1.58
CA ARG A 1 14.14 -0.82 1.74
C ARG A 1 13.48 -0.77 0.37
N PRO A 2 12.94 -1.88 -0.17
CA PRO A 2 12.18 -1.87 -1.42
C PRO A 2 10.90 -1.03 -1.29
N TYR A 3 10.54 -0.43 -2.42
CA TYR A 3 9.25 0.21 -2.64
C TYR A 3 8.35 -0.76 -3.41
N ILE A 4 7.11 -0.93 -2.96
CA ILE A 4 6.18 -1.94 -3.49
C ILE A 4 4.80 -1.31 -3.72
N CYS A 5 4.31 -1.36 -4.95
CA CYS A 5 2.95 -0.95 -5.32
C CYS A 5 2.27 -2.13 -6.05
N PRO A 6 1.78 -3.14 -5.31
CA PRO A 6 1.31 -4.37 -5.93
C PRO A 6 -0.10 -4.22 -6.51
N PRO A 7 -0.47 -5.05 -7.50
CA PRO A 7 -1.87 -5.26 -7.85
C PRO A 7 -2.70 -5.62 -6.61
N TRP A 8 -3.92 -5.10 -6.51
CA TRP A 8 -4.72 -5.17 -5.27
C TRP A 8 -4.99 -6.61 -4.80
N ASN A 9 -5.21 -7.52 -5.75
CA ASN A 9 -5.42 -8.94 -5.48
C ASN A 9 -4.18 -9.67 -4.93
N LEU A 10 -2.98 -9.08 -5.10
CA LEU A 10 -1.71 -9.66 -4.64
C LEU A 10 -1.23 -9.10 -3.30
N ILE A 11 -1.89 -8.08 -2.74
CA ILE A 11 -1.51 -7.49 -1.45
C ILE A 11 -1.29 -8.58 -0.37
N PRO A 12 -2.20 -9.55 -0.14
CA PRO A 12 -2.00 -10.57 0.90
C PRO A 12 -0.74 -11.42 0.67
N ARG A 13 -0.47 -11.81 -0.59
CA ARG A 13 0.70 -12.63 -0.95
C ARG A 13 2.01 -11.86 -0.77
N VAL A 14 2.01 -10.57 -1.08
CA VAL A 14 3.17 -9.69 -0.86
C VAL A 14 3.46 -9.57 0.64
N LEU A 15 2.45 -9.31 1.47
CA LEU A 15 2.62 -9.24 2.93
C LEU A 15 3.17 -10.55 3.51
N GLN A 16 2.64 -11.69 3.05
CA GLN A 16 3.15 -13.00 3.43
C GLN A 16 4.63 -13.18 3.07
N LYS A 17 5.03 -12.81 1.84
CA LYS A 17 6.42 -12.90 1.39
C LYS A 17 7.34 -11.99 2.21
N LEU A 18 6.91 -10.77 2.51
CA LEU A 18 7.66 -9.84 3.36
C LEU A 18 7.93 -10.42 4.75
N LYS A 19 6.93 -11.08 5.36
CA LYS A 19 7.10 -11.79 6.65
C LYS A 19 8.07 -12.96 6.54
N GLN A 20 7.87 -13.84 5.55
CA GLN A 20 8.70 -15.03 5.35
C GLN A 20 10.19 -14.67 5.16
N GLU A 21 10.45 -13.60 4.42
CA GLU A 21 11.81 -13.15 4.10
C GLU A 21 12.34 -12.11 5.10
N LYS A 22 11.56 -11.76 6.14
CA LYS A 22 11.90 -10.74 7.16
C LYS A 22 12.33 -9.39 6.56
N VAL A 23 11.66 -8.97 5.48
CA VAL A 23 12.02 -7.78 4.72
C VAL A 23 11.35 -6.53 5.30
N GLN A 24 12.12 -5.46 5.47
CA GLN A 24 11.58 -4.13 5.71
C GLN A 24 11.28 -3.42 4.39
N ALA A 25 10.07 -2.91 4.20
CA ALA A 25 9.63 -2.34 2.93
C ALA A 25 8.71 -1.12 3.12
N THR A 26 8.62 -0.29 2.08
CA THR A 26 7.55 0.70 1.94
C THR A 26 6.54 0.16 0.94
N ILE A 27 5.29 0.00 1.33
CA ILE A 27 4.22 -0.48 0.46
C ILE A 27 3.15 0.60 0.28
N ILE A 28 2.67 0.77 -0.95
CA ILE A 28 1.49 1.58 -1.26
C ILE A 28 0.30 0.65 -1.49
N VAL A 29 -0.80 0.89 -0.77
CA VAL A 29 -2.05 0.15 -0.89
C VAL A 29 -3.27 1.08 -0.79
N PRO A 30 -4.46 0.65 -1.24
CA PRO A 30 -5.70 1.38 -0.97
C PRO A 30 -5.95 1.59 0.52
N ASN A 31 -6.59 2.69 0.90
CA ASN A 31 -7.01 2.93 2.27
C ASN A 31 -8.37 2.27 2.54
N TRP A 32 -8.39 0.95 2.64
CA TRP A 32 -9.62 0.17 2.86
C TRP A 32 -9.56 -0.54 4.21
N SER A 33 -10.13 0.08 5.24
CA SER A 33 -10.13 -0.47 6.61
C SER A 33 -10.82 -1.84 6.71
N GLY A 34 -11.82 -2.11 5.88
CA GLY A 34 -12.55 -3.40 5.85
C GLY A 34 -11.90 -4.48 4.98
N ALA A 35 -10.74 -4.22 4.35
CA ALA A 35 -10.08 -5.22 3.54
C ALA A 35 -9.47 -6.34 4.42
N ILE A 36 -9.55 -7.59 3.97
CA ILE A 36 -9.06 -8.76 4.71
C ILE A 36 -7.58 -8.67 5.12
N TRP A 37 -6.77 -7.95 4.35
CA TRP A 37 -5.34 -7.74 4.60
C TRP A 37 -5.02 -6.53 5.49
N ALA A 38 -6.01 -5.66 5.79
CA ALA A 38 -5.78 -4.43 6.55
C ALA A 38 -5.25 -4.69 7.97
N PRO A 39 -5.74 -5.70 8.73
CA PRO A 39 -5.16 -6.02 10.04
C PRO A 39 -3.69 -6.41 9.94
N THR A 40 -3.30 -7.18 8.91
CA THR A 40 -1.91 -7.63 8.73
C THR A 40 -0.96 -6.45 8.49
N ILE A 41 -1.34 -5.48 7.65
CA ILE A 41 -0.54 -4.26 7.45
C ILE A 41 -0.35 -3.50 8.76
N ARG A 42 -1.42 -3.34 9.56
CA ARG A 42 -1.34 -2.64 10.84
C ARG A 42 -0.39 -3.32 11.82
N THR A 43 -0.42 -4.66 11.88
CA THR A 43 0.50 -5.41 12.75
C THR A 43 1.97 -5.32 12.32
N MET A 44 2.23 -5.12 11.02
CA MET A 44 3.59 -5.04 10.48
C MET A 44 4.11 -3.59 10.43
N ALA A 45 3.27 -2.60 10.74
CA ALA A 45 3.60 -1.20 10.61
C ALA A 45 4.68 -0.81 11.63
N THR A 46 5.73 -0.15 11.13
CA THR A 46 6.83 0.38 11.96
C THR A 46 6.72 1.89 12.18
N ASP A 47 5.78 2.54 11.50
CA ASP A 47 5.54 3.97 11.56
C ASP A 47 4.09 4.26 11.19
N HIS A 48 3.64 5.49 11.41
CA HIS A 48 2.32 5.96 11.01
C HIS A 48 2.18 5.95 9.48
N PRO A 49 1.03 5.49 8.95
CA PRO A 49 0.79 5.51 7.52
C PRO A 49 0.67 6.95 7.00
N ILE A 50 1.20 7.18 5.80
CA ILE A 50 1.09 8.46 5.12
C ILE A 50 -0.05 8.39 4.10
N HIS A 51 -1.05 9.26 4.23
CA HIS A 51 -2.08 9.43 3.22
C HIS A 51 -1.50 10.13 1.99
N LEU A 52 -1.66 9.52 0.83
CA LEU A 52 -1.14 10.07 -0.42
C LEU A 52 -2.17 11.00 -1.07
N PRO A 53 -1.76 12.18 -1.55
CA PRO A 53 -2.66 13.08 -2.25
C PRO A 53 -3.10 12.43 -3.57
N ARG A 54 -4.37 12.60 -3.94
CA ARG A 54 -4.95 11.99 -5.14
C ARG A 54 -4.28 12.48 -6.44
N SER A 55 -3.81 13.73 -6.44
CA SER A 55 -3.06 14.33 -7.54
C SER A 55 -1.66 13.73 -7.76
N ALA A 56 -1.11 12.98 -6.80
CA ALA A 56 0.19 12.33 -6.96
C ALA A 56 0.13 11.02 -7.78
N VAL A 57 -1.06 10.54 -8.13
CA VAL A 57 -1.22 9.31 -8.92
C VAL A 57 -1.25 9.66 -10.40
N LEU A 58 -0.10 9.42 -11.05
CA LEU A 58 0.10 9.70 -12.46
C LEU A 58 0.13 8.41 -13.29
N ASP A 59 -0.28 8.51 -14.54
CA ASP A 59 -0.12 7.45 -15.53
C ASP A 59 1.33 7.41 -16.04
N PRO A 60 1.73 6.40 -16.84
CA PRO A 60 3.09 6.34 -17.38
C PRO A 60 3.49 7.52 -18.27
N LYS A 61 2.53 8.35 -18.70
CA LYS A 61 2.76 9.58 -19.47
C LYS A 61 2.76 10.84 -18.59
N GLY A 62 2.71 10.68 -17.26
CA GLY A 62 2.72 11.79 -16.30
C GLY A 62 1.38 12.53 -16.18
N ARG A 63 0.29 11.99 -16.71
CA ARG A 63 -1.06 12.59 -16.60
C ARG A 63 -1.73 12.07 -15.35
N GLU A 64 -2.58 12.88 -14.72
CA GLU A 64 -3.38 12.39 -13.59
C GLU A 64 -4.16 11.14 -13.99
N TYR A 65 -3.91 10.05 -13.26
CA TYR A 65 -4.47 8.74 -13.58
C TYR A 65 -5.82 8.54 -12.92
N GLY A 66 -6.83 8.28 -13.75
CA GLY A 66 -8.22 8.41 -13.35
C GLY A 66 -8.81 7.30 -12.46
N LEU A 67 -8.04 6.29 -12.03
CA LEU A 67 -8.62 5.26 -11.14
C LEU A 67 -9.12 5.89 -9.83
N LEU A 68 -8.36 6.82 -9.25
CA LEU A 68 -8.82 7.56 -8.10
C LEU A 68 -9.87 8.59 -8.50
N SER A 69 -9.73 9.29 -9.62
CA SER A 69 -10.70 10.32 -10.03
C SER A 69 -12.11 9.78 -10.26
N LYS A 70 -12.25 8.52 -10.69
CA LYS A 70 -13.54 7.84 -10.87
C LYS A 70 -14.29 7.55 -9.56
N ASN A 71 -13.58 7.41 -8.44
CA ASN A 71 -14.21 7.19 -7.13
C ASN A 71 -13.61 8.12 -6.06
N PRO A 72 -14.33 9.16 -5.60
CA PRO A 72 -13.83 10.13 -4.63
C PRO A 72 -13.52 9.51 -3.26
N THR A 73 -14.12 8.38 -2.93
CA THR A 73 -13.89 7.68 -1.65
C THR A 73 -12.60 6.86 -1.64
N TRP A 74 -12.03 6.58 -2.82
CA TRP A 74 -10.78 5.83 -2.92
C TRP A 74 -9.60 6.74 -2.61
N SER A 75 -8.73 6.27 -1.72
CA SER A 75 -7.46 6.92 -1.38
C SER A 75 -6.38 5.85 -1.25
N LEU A 76 -5.12 6.27 -1.37
CA LEU A 76 -3.97 5.40 -1.18
C LEU A 76 -3.23 5.82 0.09
N THR A 77 -2.57 4.85 0.72
CA THR A 77 -1.72 5.05 1.89
C THR A 77 -0.38 4.37 1.67
N ALA A 78 0.70 5.05 2.06
CA ALA A 78 2.03 4.48 2.12
C ALA A 78 2.29 3.99 3.56
N TRP A 79 2.78 2.76 3.67
CA TRP A 79 3.07 2.10 4.94
C TRP A 79 4.54 1.68 5.00
N SER A 80 5.21 2.03 6.09
CA SER A 80 6.52 1.49 6.44
C SER A 80 6.33 0.18 7.21
N LEU A 81 6.73 -0.95 6.63
CA LEU A 81 6.51 -2.28 7.19
C LEU A 81 7.83 -2.96 7.58
N SER A 82 7.78 -3.78 8.62
CA SER A 82 8.78 -4.79 8.96
C SER A 82 8.17 -6.19 8.86
N GLY A 83 8.88 -7.09 8.19
CA GLY A 83 8.59 -8.53 8.22
C GLY A 83 9.20 -9.26 9.41
N ALA A 84 10.06 -8.61 10.20
CA ALA A 84 10.55 -9.13 11.48
C ALA A 84 9.58 -8.71 12.60
N ASP A 85 9.25 -9.67 13.48
CA ASP A 85 8.46 -9.46 14.70
C ASP A 85 9.15 -8.47 15.65
#